data_AF-A0A6V7H6R4-F1
#
_entry.id   AF-A0A6V7H6R4-F1
#
_cell.length_a   1.000
_cell.length_b   1.000
_cell.length_c   1.000
_cell.angle_alpha   90.00
_cell.angle_beta   90.00
_cell.angle_gamma   90.00
#
_symmetry.space_group_name_H-M   'P 1'
#
loop_
_entity.id
_entity.type
_entity.pdbx_description
1 polymer ?
#
loop_
_entity_poly.entity_id
_entity_poly.type
_entity_poly.pdbx_seq_one_letter_code
_entity_poly.pdbx_strand_id
1 'polypeptide(L)'
;RVIEEMINYIKEAQQYEQEIFCKYISKCSVFYGSSMVCMYLTAVAFSLGPAILPVSFPCEAEYPFRVNYTPVNVIIYMHQSILSFQCAAHMCVSIFGAFLLWYIAARFECLAIELKKTTNIRMLIVCIKKQLHLR
;
A
#
# COMPACT_ATOMS: atom_id res chain seq x y z
N ARG A 1 -4.16 -13.72 -6.98
CA ARG A 1 -4.41 -14.73 -5.92
C ARG A 1 -4.86 -14.11 -4.61
N VAL A 2 -4.00 -13.48 -3.79
CA VAL A 2 -4.41 -12.92 -2.47
C VAL A 2 -5.57 -11.93 -2.56
N ILE A 3 -5.53 -11.00 -3.52
CA ILE A 3 -6.61 -10.01 -3.73
C ILE A 3 -7.92 -10.69 -4.14
N GLU A 4 -7.85 -11.72 -4.96
CA GLU A 4 -9.01 -12.46 -5.44
C GLU A 4 -9.67 -13.25 -4.30
N GLU A 5 -8.86 -13.89 -3.45
CA GLU A 5 -9.31 -14.55 -2.23
C GLU A 5 -9.98 -13.55 -1.27
N MET A 6 -9.40 -12.35 -1.12
CA MET A 6 -9.99 -11.26 -0.34
C MET A 6 -11.36 -10.83 -0.90
N ILE A 7 -11.46 -10.62 -2.21
CA ILE A 7 -12.71 -10.21 -2.87
C ILE A 7 -13.79 -11.27 -2.70
N ASN A 8 -13.46 -12.55 -2.89
CA ASN A 8 -14.41 -13.65 -2.73
C ASN A 8 -14.87 -13.76 -1.27
N TYR A 9 -13.95 -13.63 -0.31
CA TYR A 9 -14.31 -13.63 1.11
C TYR A 9 -15.27 -12.49 1.47
N ILE A 10 -15.01 -11.27 0.99
CA ILE A 10 -15.87 -10.11 1.26
C ILE A 10 -17.28 -10.32 0.67
N LYS A 11 -17.40 -10.97 -0.49
CA LYS A 11 -18.70 -11.29 -1.10
C LYS A 11 -19.51 -12.29 -0.27
N GLU A 12 -18.84 -13.25 0.37
CA GLU A 12 -19.46 -14.29 1.20
C GLU A 12 -19.60 -13.88 2.68
N ALA A 13 -19.07 -12.71 3.06
CA ALA A 13 -19.04 -12.24 4.45
C ALA A 13 -20.44 -11.96 5.01
N GLN A 14 -20.63 -12.31 6.29
CA GLN A 14 -21.88 -12.05 7.01
C GLN A 14 -22.04 -10.54 7.31
N GLN A 15 -23.27 -10.07 7.54
CA GLN A 15 -23.55 -8.64 7.77
C GLN A 15 -22.66 -8.01 8.88
N TYR A 16 -22.46 -8.70 10.01
CA TYR A 16 -21.60 -8.18 11.08
C TYR A 16 -20.11 -8.14 10.68
N GLU A 17 -19.64 -9.06 9.83
CA GLU A 17 -18.27 -9.05 9.32
C GLU A 17 -18.09 -7.88 8.34
N GLN A 18 -19.09 -7.62 7.49
CA GLN A 18 -19.11 -6.47 6.58
C GLN A 18 -19.04 -5.14 7.34
N GLU A 19 -19.75 -4.99 8.46
CA GLU A 19 -19.64 -3.79 9.30
C GLU A 19 -18.22 -3.58 9.82
N ILE A 20 -17.55 -4.65 10.26
CA ILE A 20 -16.14 -4.60 10.70
C ILE A 20 -15.25 -4.20 9.53
N PHE A 21 -15.39 -4.82 8.36
CA PHE A 21 -14.60 -4.45 7.18
C PHE A 21 -14.83 -2.99 6.76
N CYS A 22 -16.07 -2.52 6.70
CA CYS A 22 -16.40 -1.14 6.37
C CYS A 22 -15.73 -0.14 7.33
N LYS A 23 -15.70 -0.47 8.64
CA LYS A 23 -14.99 0.34 9.64
C LYS A 23 -13.49 0.41 9.36
N TYR A 24 -12.84 -0.71 9.05
CA TYR A 24 -11.41 -0.72 8.70
C TYR A 24 -11.16 -0.01 7.37
N ILE A 25 -11.96 -0.25 6.33
CA ILE A 25 -11.83 0.40 5.02
C ILE A 25 -12.00 1.91 5.12
N SER A 26 -12.98 2.40 5.87
CA SER A 26 -13.17 3.85 6.08
C SER A 26 -11.93 4.48 6.71
N LYS A 27 -11.34 3.83 7.72
CA LYS A 27 -10.10 4.29 8.36
C LYS A 27 -8.88 4.18 7.44
N CYS A 28 -8.74 3.07 6.71
CA CYS A 28 -7.62 2.81 5.81
C CYS A 28 -7.64 3.69 4.57
N SER A 29 -8.81 3.93 3.97
CA SER A 29 -8.95 4.59 2.67
C SER A 29 -8.49 6.03 2.72
N VAL A 30 -8.82 6.76 3.80
CA VAL A 30 -8.35 8.13 4.02
C VAL A 30 -6.83 8.17 4.17
N PHE A 31 -6.26 7.28 4.99
CA PHE A 31 -4.82 7.19 5.18
C PHE A 31 -4.08 6.79 3.90
N TYR A 32 -4.60 5.80 3.17
CA TYR A 32 -4.05 5.32 1.91
C TYR A 32 -4.08 6.40 0.82
N GLY A 33 -5.25 7.02 0.62
CA GLY A 33 -5.40 8.08 -0.38
C GLY A 33 -4.51 9.28 -0.09
N SER A 34 -4.50 9.76 1.16
CA SER A 34 -3.64 10.89 1.56
C SER A 34 -2.16 10.58 1.42
N SER A 35 -1.70 9.41 1.88
CA SER A 35 -0.29 9.01 1.74
C SER A 35 0.14 8.88 0.27
N MET A 36 -0.70 8.29 -0.60
CA MET A 36 -0.41 8.21 -2.03
C MET A 36 -0.29 9.60 -2.67
N VAL A 37 -1.23 10.51 -2.37
CA VAL A 37 -1.17 11.90 -2.87
C VAL A 37 0.10 12.59 -2.39
N CYS A 38 0.44 12.50 -1.10
CA CYS A 38 1.66 13.09 -0.55
C CYS A 38 2.94 12.56 -1.21
N MET A 39 3.02 11.24 -1.47
CA MET A 39 4.18 10.62 -2.11
C MET A 39 4.40 11.13 -3.54
N TYR A 40 3.34 11.16 -4.35
CA TYR A 40 3.44 11.67 -5.73
C TYR A 40 3.68 13.17 -5.78
N LEU A 41 3.06 13.95 -4.89
CA LEU A 41 3.32 15.39 -4.78
C LEU A 41 4.79 15.65 -4.44
N THR A 42 5.38 14.84 -3.55
CA THR A 42 6.80 14.92 -3.21
C THR A 42 7.69 14.58 -4.41
N ALA A 43 7.37 13.53 -5.18
CA ALA A 43 8.13 13.17 -6.39
C ALA A 43 8.06 14.26 -7.48
N VAL A 44 6.89 14.88 -7.66
CA VAL A 44 6.71 16.02 -8.58
C VAL A 44 7.52 17.22 -8.11
N ALA A 45 7.41 17.60 -6.84
CA ALA A 45 8.17 18.71 -6.27
C ALA A 45 9.69 18.49 -6.39
N PHE A 46 10.16 17.27 -6.12
CA PHE A 46 11.55 16.87 -6.27
C PHE A 46 12.02 16.98 -7.73
N SER A 47 11.23 16.46 -8.68
CA SER A 47 11.55 16.53 -10.11
C SER A 47 11.58 17.98 -10.62
N LEU A 48 10.72 18.85 -10.12
CA LEU A 48 10.68 20.27 -10.49
C LEU A 48 11.73 21.12 -9.76
N GLY A 49 12.41 20.59 -8.74
CA GLY A 49 13.42 21.30 -7.95
C GLY A 49 14.44 22.10 -8.79
N PRO A 50 15.08 21.48 -9.81
CA PRO A 50 16.05 22.17 -10.67
C PRO A 50 15.49 23.31 -11.53
N ALA A 51 14.17 23.38 -11.72
CA ALA A 51 13.54 24.49 -12.43
C ALA A 51 13.37 25.74 -11.57
N ILE A 52 13.46 25.59 -10.24
CA ILE A 52 13.20 26.66 -9.25
C ILE A 52 14.48 27.02 -8.48
N LEU A 53 15.29 26.02 -8.15
CA LEU A 53 16.51 26.16 -7.38
C LEU A 53 17.75 26.25 -8.28
N PRO A 54 18.84 26.88 -7.83
CA PRO A 54 20.10 26.96 -8.57
C PRO A 54 20.89 25.63 -8.52
N VAL A 55 20.22 24.51 -8.77
CA VAL A 55 20.79 23.16 -8.80
C VAL A 55 20.61 22.57 -10.21
N SER A 56 21.55 21.75 -10.66
CA SER A 56 21.51 21.21 -12.03
C SER A 56 20.56 20.01 -12.17
N PHE A 57 20.43 19.21 -11.12
CA PHE A 57 19.70 17.94 -11.13
C PHE A 57 18.84 17.79 -9.87
N PRO A 58 17.77 16.97 -9.91
CA PRO A 58 16.93 16.72 -8.74
C PRO A 58 17.72 16.13 -7.56
N CYS A 59 18.71 15.28 -7.86
CA CYS A 59 19.59 14.62 -6.91
C CYS A 59 21.06 14.92 -7.22
N GLU A 60 21.81 15.31 -6.19
CA GLU A 60 23.27 15.41 -6.26
C GLU A 60 23.89 14.03 -6.41
N ALA A 61 24.66 13.83 -7.49
CA ALA A 61 25.32 12.57 -7.81
C ALA A 61 26.64 12.83 -8.53
N GLU A 62 27.67 12.05 -8.19
CA GLU A 62 28.95 12.06 -8.90
C GLU A 62 28.88 11.11 -10.10
N TYR A 63 29.24 11.61 -11.28
CA TYR A 63 29.29 10.81 -12.50
C TYR A 63 30.74 10.61 -12.95
N PRO A 64 31.16 9.39 -13.34
CA PRO A 64 32.52 9.12 -13.82
C PRO A 64 32.77 9.65 -15.25
N PHE A 65 31.88 10.51 -15.76
CA PHE A 65 31.91 11.08 -17.11
C PHE A 65 31.47 12.54 -17.06
N ARG A 66 31.81 13.29 -18.12
CA ARG A 66 31.46 14.72 -18.23
C ARG A 66 29.96 14.87 -18.40
N VAL A 67 29.34 15.71 -17.56
CA VAL A 67 27.90 16.02 -17.58
C VAL A 67 27.60 17.40 -18.20
N ASN A 68 28.63 18.08 -18.68
CA ASN A 68 28.65 19.50 -19.01
C ASN A 68 28.04 19.82 -20.39
N TYR A 69 27.39 18.87 -21.06
CA TYR A 69 26.84 19.04 -22.41
C TYR A 69 25.37 18.60 -22.50
N THR A 70 24.59 19.34 -23.29
CA THR A 70 23.11 19.36 -23.26
C THR A 70 22.44 17.98 -23.35
N PRO A 71 22.82 17.07 -24.28
CA PRO A 71 22.23 15.73 -24.36
C PRO A 71 22.35 14.91 -23.07
N VAL A 72 23.55 14.86 -22.47
CA VAL A 72 23.76 14.06 -21.24
C VAL A 72 23.04 14.66 -20.05
N ASN A 73 23.03 15.99 -19.94
CA ASN A 73 22.26 16.69 -18.92
C ASN A 73 20.76 16.31 -18.98
N VAL A 74 20.16 16.35 -20.18
CA VAL A 74 18.75 15.97 -20.38
C VAL A 74 18.50 14.51 -20.01
N ILE A 75 19.38 13.59 -20.42
CA ILE A 75 19.24 12.15 -20.09
C ILE A 75 19.27 11.94 -18.58
N ILE A 76 20.23 12.55 -17.88
CA ILE A 76 20.36 12.42 -16.43
C ILE A 76 19.15 13.00 -15.71
N TYR A 77 18.72 14.20 -16.10
CA TYR A 77 17.54 14.84 -15.53
C TYR A 77 16.31 13.93 -15.66
N MET A 78 16.04 13.43 -16.87
CA MET A 78 14.91 12.52 -17.12
C MET A 78 15.04 11.22 -16.32
N HIS A 79 16.24 10.65 -16.23
CA HIS A 79 16.49 9.44 -15.45
C HIS A 79 16.21 9.64 -13.96
N GLN A 80 16.74 10.71 -13.36
CA GLN A 80 16.50 11.01 -11.94
C GLN A 80 15.03 11.32 -11.66
N SER A 81 14.34 12.02 -12.56
CA SER A 81 12.89 12.22 -12.46
C SER A 81 12.14 10.89 -12.50
N ILE A 82 12.43 10.01 -13.45
CA ILE A 82 11.81 8.67 -13.54
C ILE A 82 12.06 7.87 -12.26
N LEU A 83 13.29 7.87 -11.74
CA LEU A 83 13.63 7.21 -10.48
C LEU A 83 12.80 7.75 -9.31
N SER A 84 12.57 9.06 -9.24
CA SER A 84 11.74 9.64 -8.18
C SER A 84 10.29 9.10 -8.21
N PHE A 85 9.71 8.95 -9.40
CA PHE A 85 8.38 8.36 -9.57
C PHE A 85 8.37 6.85 -9.28
N GLN A 86 9.43 6.12 -9.65
CA GLN A 86 9.58 4.70 -9.29
C GLN A 86 9.65 4.52 -7.77
N CYS A 87 10.38 5.37 -7.06
CA CYS A 87 10.42 5.38 -5.59
C CYS A 87 9.03 5.64 -5.01
N ALA A 88 8.29 6.64 -5.49
CA ALA A 88 6.93 6.91 -5.05
C ALA A 88 5.99 5.70 -5.29
N ALA A 89 6.08 5.06 -6.46
CA ALA A 89 5.31 3.87 -6.78
C ALA A 89 5.65 2.69 -5.85
N HIS A 90 6.94 2.47 -5.57
CA HIS A 90 7.39 1.41 -4.65
C HIS A 90 6.88 1.63 -3.21
N MET A 91 6.87 2.88 -2.76
CA MET A 91 6.28 3.24 -1.47
C MET A 91 4.76 2.95 -1.44
N CYS A 92 4.04 3.21 -2.54
CA CYS A 92 2.62 2.87 -2.65
C CYS A 92 2.38 1.35 -2.56
N VAL A 93 3.26 0.53 -3.17
CA VAL A 93 3.20 -0.94 -3.04
C VAL A 93 3.43 -1.39 -1.60
N SER A 94 4.34 -0.72 -0.88
CA SER A 94 4.61 -1.02 0.54
C SER A 94 3.39 -0.68 1.42
N ILE A 95 2.72 0.45 1.16
CA ILE A 95 1.46 0.80 1.84
C ILE A 95 0.35 -0.20 1.48
N PHE A 96 0.29 -0.68 0.24
CA PHE A 96 -0.65 -1.74 -0.13
C PHE A 96 -0.41 -3.02 0.70
N GLY A 97 0.84 -3.38 0.97
CA GLY A 97 1.18 -4.43 1.94
C GLY A 97 0.60 -4.18 3.33
N ALA A 98 0.70 -2.94 3.84
CA ALA A 98 0.09 -2.55 5.10
C ALA A 98 -1.44 -2.67 5.08
N PHE A 99 -2.10 -2.32 3.96
CA PHE A 99 -3.55 -2.49 3.79
C PHE A 99 -3.96 -3.97 3.93
N LEU A 100 -3.19 -4.90 3.35
CA LEU A 100 -3.45 -6.34 3.51
C LEU A 100 -3.33 -6.80 4.96
N LEU A 101 -2.39 -6.24 5.73
CA LEU A 101 -2.27 -6.52 7.17
C LEU A 101 -3.48 -6.02 7.96
N TRP A 102 -4.05 -4.88 7.60
CA TRP A 102 -5.28 -4.37 8.23
C TRP A 102 -6.49 -5.26 7.91
N TYR A 103 -6.56 -5.79 6.69
CA TYR A 103 -7.57 -6.79 6.34
C TYR A 103 -7.43 -8.06 7.19
N ILE A 104 -6.20 -8.55 7.38
CA ILE A 104 -5.91 -9.69 8.26
C ILE A 104 -6.33 -9.38 9.71
N ALA A 105 -6.05 -8.17 10.20
CA ALA A 105 -6.48 -7.74 11.53
C ALA A 105 -8.01 -7.75 11.68
N ALA A 106 -8.75 -7.25 10.68
CA ALA A 106 -10.21 -7.29 10.67
C ALA A 106 -10.75 -8.74 10.69
N ARG A 107 -10.11 -9.67 9.97
CA ARG A 107 -10.43 -11.11 10.02
C ARG A 107 -10.19 -11.71 11.41
N PHE A 108 -9.09 -11.34 12.07
CA PHE A 108 -8.83 -11.76 13.45
C PHE A 108 -9.85 -11.19 14.44
N GLU A 109 -10.34 -9.96 14.23
CA GLU A 109 -11.41 -9.39 15.06
C GLU A 109 -12.73 -10.16 14.88
N CYS A 110 -13.10 -10.51 13.64
CA CYS A 110 -14.25 -11.37 13.36
C CYS A 110 -14.11 -12.72 14.06
N LEU A 111 -12.93 -13.35 13.97
CA LEU A 111 -12.62 -14.61 14.64
C LEU A 111 -12.76 -14.50 16.16
N ALA A 112 -12.20 -13.44 16.76
CA ALA A 112 -12.28 -13.25 18.21
C ALA A 112 -13.72 -13.13 18.69
N ILE A 113 -14.60 -12.52 17.89
CA ILE A 113 -16.04 -12.42 18.18
C ILE A 113 -16.71 -13.80 18.10
N GLU A 114 -16.41 -14.61 17.09
CA GLU A 114 -16.94 -15.98 16.98
C GLU A 114 -16.47 -16.89 18.11
N LEU A 115 -15.19 -16.82 18.47
CA LEU A 115 -14.63 -17.59 19.58
C LEU A 115 -15.28 -17.23 20.91
N LYS A 116 -15.56 -15.95 21.15
CA LYS A 116 -16.29 -15.51 22.36
C LYS A 116 -17.73 -16.02 22.42
N LYS A 117 -18.39 -16.22 21.28
CA LYS A 117 -19.78 -16.74 21.20
C LYS A 117 -19.84 -18.27 21.30
N THR A 118 -18.70 -18.95 21.17
CA THR A 118 -18.62 -20.41 21.16
C THR A 118 -18.82 -20.98 22.56
N THR A 119 -19.81 -21.85 22.73
CA THR A 119 -20.16 -22.46 24.03
C THR A 119 -19.77 -23.93 24.15
N ASN A 120 -19.37 -24.60 23.06
CA ASN A 120 -18.99 -26.00 23.07
C ASN A 120 -17.83 -26.32 22.11
N ILE A 121 -17.19 -27.46 22.32
CA ILE A 121 -16.04 -27.93 21.51
C ILE A 121 -16.42 -28.11 20.03
N ARG A 122 -17.68 -28.48 19.73
CA ARG A 122 -18.14 -28.68 18.35
C ARG A 122 -18.18 -27.37 17.56
N MET A 123 -18.68 -26.28 18.16
CA MET A 123 -18.67 -24.94 17.60
C MET A 123 -17.24 -24.40 17.46
N LEU A 124 -16.36 -24.71 18.42
CA LEU A 124 -14.93 -24.36 18.32
C LEU A 124 -14.27 -24.99 17.10
N ILE A 125 -14.53 -26.29 16.86
CA ILE A 125 -14.02 -27.00 15.66
C ILE A 125 -14.56 -26.36 14.37
N VAL A 126 -15.84 -25.96 14.33
CA VAL A 126 -16.43 -25.30 13.16
C VAL A 126 -15.78 -23.93 12.91
N CYS A 127 -15.61 -23.12 13.96
CA CYS A 127 -14.94 -21.81 13.88
C CYS A 127 -13.49 -21.94 13.41
N ILE A 128 -12.73 -22.90 13.97
CA ILE A 128 -11.37 -23.21 13.53
C ILE A 128 -11.33 -23.66 12.07
N LYS A 129 -12.26 -24.52 11.62
CA LYS A 129 -12.36 -24.95 10.21
C LYS A 129 -12.71 -23.80 9.25
N LYS A 130 -13.62 -22.91 9.64
CA LYS A 130 -13.94 -21.68 8.88
C LYS A 130 -12.70 -20.80 8.72
N GLN A 131 -11.83 -20.80 9.73
CA GLN A 131 -10.62 -19.97 9.71
C GLN A 131 -9.43 -20.63 9.00
N LEU A 132 -9.31 -21.95 9.12
CA LEU A 132 -8.38 -22.82 8.37
C LEU A 132 -8.86 -23.10 6.93
N HIS A 133 -9.68 -22.23 6.32
CA HIS A 133 -10.01 -22.29 4.89
C HIS A 133 -8.78 -22.02 3.99
N LEU A 134 -7.62 -22.60 4.32
CA LEU A 134 -6.66 -23.12 3.37
C LEU A 134 -7.39 -24.08 2.45
N ARG A 135 -7.61 -23.62 1.22
CA ARG A 135 -7.53 -24.52 0.08
C ARG A 135 -6.10 -24.50 -0.44
#